data_AF-A0A820GAQ6-F1
#
_entry.id   AF-A0A820GAQ6-F1
#
_cell.length_a   1.000
_cell.length_b   1.000
_cell.length_c   1.000
_cell.angle_alpha   90.00
_cell.angle_beta   90.00
_cell.angle_gamma   90.00
#
_symmetry.space_group_name_H-M   'P 1'
#
loop_
_entity.id
_entity.type
_entity.pdbx_description
1 polymer ?
#
loop_
_entity_poly.entity_id
_entity_poly.type
_entity_poly.pdbx_seq_one_letter_code
_entity_poly.pdbx_strand_id
1 'polypeptide(L)'
;SLILRDGTIFFYHSWNGLQTTETHVATGDANDENWPAHLSYHGLAINKKAIAGADHCDVKYRNDLQKFYAIHAASRLTQNSYVVLWESSDGLSFTKIAEIRDNLKPYLHNCGWSGDENGHISPVKQQYLSYAYGPHWANWNTAWHPITFQ
;
A
#
# COMPACT_ATOMS: atom_id res chain seq x y z
N SER A 1 -2.47 5.99 2.40
CA SER A 1 -3.80 5.36 2.46
C SER A 1 -4.50 5.72 3.75
N LEU A 2 -5.84 5.71 3.77
CA LEU A 2 -6.66 5.86 4.98
C LEU A 2 -7.44 4.57 5.18
N ILE A 3 -7.44 4.01 6.39
CA ILE A 3 -8.21 2.83 6.76
C ILE A 3 -9.06 3.16 7.98
N LEU A 4 -10.36 2.82 7.95
CA LEU A 4 -11.24 2.95 9.10
C LEU A 4 -11.50 1.57 9.71
N ARG A 5 -11.00 1.33 10.92
CA ARG A 5 -11.20 0.07 11.64
C ARG A 5 -11.56 0.35 13.09
N ASP A 6 -12.66 -0.22 13.57
CA ASP A 6 -13.05 -0.20 14.99
C ASP A 6 -13.05 1.22 15.60
N GLY A 7 -13.54 2.21 14.85
CA GLY A 7 -13.54 3.62 15.27
C GLY A 7 -12.18 4.33 15.19
N THR A 8 -11.13 3.66 14.71
CA THR A 8 -9.79 4.22 14.52
C THR A 8 -9.52 4.46 13.04
N ILE A 9 -9.08 5.67 12.72
CA ILE A 9 -8.51 6.03 11.42
C ILE A 9 -7.03 5.71 11.45
N PHE A 10 -6.54 4.86 10.54
CA PHE A 10 -5.12 4.68 10.26
C PHE A 10 -4.74 5.51 9.04
N PHE A 11 -3.87 6.49 9.23
CA PHE A 11 -3.36 7.37 8.18
C PHE A 11 -1.92 7.01 7.82
N TYR A 12 -1.75 6.37 6.67
CA TYR A 12 -0.45 6.00 6.12
C TYR A 12 0.02 7.01 5.07
N HIS A 13 1.24 7.49 5.20
CA HIS A 13 1.84 8.43 4.26
C HIS A 13 3.28 8.06 3.92
N SER A 14 3.72 8.48 2.74
CA SER A 14 5.11 8.30 2.33
C SER A 14 6.01 9.24 3.12
N TRP A 15 7.14 8.72 3.59
CA TRP A 15 8.20 9.51 4.20
C TRP A 15 9.45 9.37 3.33
N ASN A 16 9.61 10.31 2.40
CA ASN A 16 10.67 10.27 1.41
C ASN A 16 11.69 11.39 1.67
N GLY A 17 12.96 11.02 1.74
CA GLY A 17 14.11 11.92 1.85
C GLY A 17 15.22 11.47 0.91
N LEU A 18 16.38 12.12 0.96
CA LEU A 18 17.52 11.81 0.07
C LEU A 18 17.96 10.33 0.12
N GLN A 19 17.70 9.63 1.22
CA GLN A 19 18.04 8.21 1.41
C GLN A 19 16.96 7.41 2.14
N THR A 20 15.76 7.96 2.29
CA THR A 20 14.65 7.30 2.98
C THR A 20 13.52 7.09 1.98
N THR A 21 13.08 5.84 1.87
CA THR A 21 11.84 5.48 1.19
C THR A 21 11.05 4.66 2.19
N GLU A 22 10.24 5.35 2.99
CA GLU A 22 9.55 4.76 4.13
C GLU A 22 8.04 4.99 4.00
N THR A 23 7.28 4.21 4.74
CA THR A 23 5.85 4.47 4.97
C THR A 23 5.67 4.64 6.46
N HIS A 24 5.08 5.77 6.85
CA HIS A 24 4.80 6.09 8.24
C HIS A 24 3.30 6.02 8.51
N VAL A 25 2.93 5.90 9.79
CA VAL A 25 1.54 5.82 10.22
C VAL A 25 1.25 6.75 11.40
N ALA A 26 0.08 7.37 11.34
CA ALA A 26 -0.57 8.03 12.46
C ALA A 26 -1.99 7.49 12.63
N THR A 27 -2.57 7.60 13.81
CA THR A 27 -3.96 7.22 14.08
C THR A 27 -4.80 8.38 14.58
N GLY A 28 -6.10 8.37 14.28
CA GLY A 28 -7.08 9.30 14.83
C GLY A 28 -8.37 8.60 15.24
N ASP A 29 -9.20 9.25 16.06
CA ASP A 29 -10.55 8.79 16.37
C ASP A 29 -11.51 9.18 15.24
N ALA A 30 -12.25 8.22 14.70
CA ALA A 30 -13.20 8.46 13.63
C ALA A 30 -14.44 9.27 14.05
N ASN A 31 -14.70 9.35 15.36
CA ASN A 31 -15.80 10.15 15.92
C ASN A 31 -15.37 11.59 16.23
N ASP A 32 -14.09 11.91 16.09
CA ASP A 32 -13.58 13.27 16.23
C ASP A 32 -13.70 14.02 14.89
N GLU A 33 -14.58 15.00 14.82
CA GLU A 33 -14.74 15.85 13.62
C GLU A 33 -13.45 16.59 13.24
N ASN A 34 -12.54 16.81 14.21
CA ASN A 34 -11.24 17.44 14.03
C ASN A 34 -10.08 16.43 14.04
N TRP A 35 -10.34 15.14 13.79
CA TRP A 35 -9.33 14.09 13.78
C TRP A 35 -8.04 14.42 12.98
N PRO A 36 -8.05 15.17 11.85
CA PRO A 36 -6.80 15.46 11.15
C PRO A 36 -5.82 16.30 11.98
N ALA A 37 -6.33 17.14 12.88
CA ALA A 37 -5.53 17.97 13.79
C ALA A 37 -5.10 17.20 15.06
N HIS A 38 -5.76 16.08 15.38
CA HIS A 38 -5.53 15.28 16.59
C HIS A 38 -4.90 13.91 16.30
N LEU A 39 -4.23 13.77 15.15
CA LEU A 39 -3.50 12.56 14.80
C LEU A 39 -2.41 12.25 15.83
N SER A 40 -2.43 11.03 16.36
CA SER A 40 -1.35 10.44 17.15
C SER A 40 -0.35 9.77 16.21
N TYR A 41 0.86 10.33 16.13
CA TYR A 41 1.90 9.83 15.24
C TYR A 41 2.68 8.66 15.86
N HIS A 42 2.80 7.55 15.12
CA HIS A 42 3.48 6.32 15.57
C HIS A 42 4.81 6.06 14.88
N GLY A 43 5.14 6.82 13.82
CA GLY A 43 6.40 6.69 13.11
C GLY A 43 6.39 5.62 12.03
N LEU A 44 7.51 4.89 11.93
CA LEU A 44 7.83 3.99 10.83
C LEU A 44 6.97 2.72 10.83
N ALA A 45 6.18 2.54 9.78
CA ALA A 45 5.38 1.33 9.57
C ALA A 45 6.05 0.33 8.60
N ILE A 46 6.66 0.84 7.51
CA ILE A 46 7.34 0.02 6.50
C ILE A 46 8.69 0.65 6.16
N ASN A 47 9.78 -0.09 6.39
CA ASN A 47 11.12 0.28 5.96
C ASN A 47 11.44 -0.37 4.59
N LYS A 48 11.60 0.45 3.55
CA LYS A 48 11.93 -0.03 2.19
C LYS A 48 13.36 0.31 1.77
N LYS A 49 14.22 0.75 2.71
CA LYS A 49 15.59 1.21 2.40
C LYS A 49 16.45 0.15 1.70
N ALA A 50 16.25 -1.12 2.04
CA ALA A 50 16.95 -2.24 1.42
C ALA A 50 16.36 -2.67 0.05
N ILE A 51 15.33 -1.99 -0.45
CA ILE A 51 14.62 -2.35 -1.69
C ILE A 51 14.84 -1.25 -2.73
N ALA A 52 15.63 -1.57 -3.75
CA ALA A 52 15.97 -0.63 -4.81
C ALA A 52 14.72 -0.17 -5.59
N GLY A 53 14.64 1.15 -5.84
CA GLY A 53 13.56 1.73 -6.64
C GLY A 53 12.17 1.60 -6.03
N ALA A 54 12.04 1.37 -4.71
CA ALA A 54 10.77 1.28 -4.03
C ALA A 54 9.90 2.55 -4.18
N ASP A 55 8.58 2.37 -4.16
CA ASP A 55 7.57 3.44 -4.24
C ASP A 55 6.84 3.68 -2.92
N HIS A 56 5.87 4.60 -2.94
CA HIS A 56 4.78 4.69 -1.99
C HIS A 56 4.05 3.35 -1.84
N CYS A 57 3.53 3.11 -0.64
CA CYS A 57 2.68 1.97 -0.37
C CYS A 57 1.21 2.34 -0.51
N ASP A 58 0.40 1.40 -0.99
CA ASP A 58 -1.03 1.39 -0.75
C ASP A 58 -1.36 0.30 0.28
N VAL A 59 -2.07 0.68 1.35
CA VAL A 59 -2.46 -0.18 2.46
C VAL A 59 -3.96 -0.45 2.38
N LYS A 60 -4.38 -1.68 2.73
CA LYS A 60 -5.79 -2.09 2.91
C LYS A 60 -5.92 -3.04 4.09
N TYR A 61 -7.14 -3.22 4.59
CA TYR A 61 -7.46 -4.17 5.66
C TYR A 61 -8.39 -5.29 5.19
N ARG A 62 -8.18 -6.50 5.70
CA ARG A 62 -8.98 -7.71 5.43
C ARG A 62 -9.73 -8.10 6.70
N ASN A 63 -11.05 -7.93 6.70
CA ASN A 63 -11.89 -8.23 7.87
C ASN A 63 -11.87 -9.71 8.26
N ASP A 64 -11.89 -10.60 7.28
CA ASP A 64 -11.92 -12.05 7.47
C ASP A 64 -10.58 -12.62 7.97
N LEU A 65 -9.45 -11.98 7.62
CA LEU A 65 -8.12 -12.36 8.09
C LEU A 65 -7.69 -11.58 9.34
N GLN A 66 -8.40 -10.50 9.66
CA GLN A 66 -8.06 -9.53 10.69
C GLN A 66 -6.65 -8.94 10.55
N LYS A 67 -6.24 -8.66 9.31
CA LYS A 67 -4.88 -8.17 9.00
C LYS A 67 -4.89 -7.01 8.03
N PHE A 68 -3.90 -6.14 8.21
CA PHE A 68 -3.52 -5.14 7.23
C PHE A 68 -2.54 -5.74 6.25
N TYR A 69 -2.66 -5.30 5.01
CA TYR A 69 -1.69 -5.60 3.98
C TYR A 69 -1.29 -4.32 3.26
N ALA A 70 -0.05 -4.28 2.77
CA ALA A 70 0.43 -3.18 1.97
C ALA A 70 1.15 -3.70 0.73
N ILE A 71 1.01 -2.96 -0.36
CA ILE A 71 1.74 -3.20 -1.60
C ILE A 71 2.51 -1.97 -2.03
N HIS A 72 3.65 -2.16 -2.68
CA HIS A 72 4.31 -1.11 -3.44
C HIS A 72 5.06 -1.70 -4.64
N ALA A 73 5.33 -0.86 -5.64
CA ALA A 73 6.22 -1.20 -6.73
C ALA A 73 7.69 -1.11 -6.27
N ALA A 74 8.55 -1.93 -6.86
CA ALA A 74 10.00 -1.93 -6.66
C ALA A 74 10.72 -2.13 -8.02
N SER A 75 11.99 -1.75 -8.10
CA SER A 75 12.72 -1.63 -9.37
C SER A 75 11.91 -0.88 -10.44
N ARG A 76 11.23 0.19 -10.02
CA ARG A 76 10.32 0.97 -10.86
C ARG A 76 10.98 1.46 -12.14
N LEU A 77 10.19 1.60 -13.19
CA LEU A 77 10.66 2.09 -14.49
C LEU A 77 11.83 1.26 -15.07
N THR A 78 11.93 -0.02 -14.70
CA THR A 78 12.87 -0.98 -15.29
C THR A 78 12.13 -2.21 -15.81
N GLN A 79 12.77 -2.98 -16.69
CA GLN A 79 12.21 -4.25 -17.18
C GLN A 79 11.93 -5.27 -16.06
N ASN A 80 12.69 -5.18 -14.95
CA ASN A 80 12.61 -6.10 -13.82
C ASN A 80 11.74 -5.56 -12.68
N SER A 81 10.89 -4.57 -12.96
CA SER A 81 9.96 -4.01 -11.98
C SER A 81 9.01 -5.08 -11.42
N TYR A 82 8.69 -5.00 -10.13
CA TYR A 82 7.89 -6.01 -9.44
C TYR A 82 7.05 -5.36 -8.31
N VAL A 83 6.12 -6.13 -7.71
CA VAL A 83 5.33 -5.69 -6.57
C VAL A 83 5.82 -6.39 -5.30
N VAL A 84 5.90 -5.66 -4.19
CA VAL A 84 6.24 -6.22 -2.87
C VAL A 84 4.99 -6.23 -2.01
N LEU A 85 4.73 -7.35 -1.34
CA LEU A 85 3.61 -7.53 -0.42
C LEU A 85 4.10 -7.57 1.03
N TRP A 86 3.40 -6.82 1.88
CA TRP A 86 3.64 -6.70 3.31
C TRP A 86 2.37 -7.03 4.10
N GLU A 87 2.55 -7.48 5.33
CA GLU A 87 1.47 -7.83 6.25
C GLU A 87 1.70 -7.22 7.64
N SER A 88 0.62 -6.86 8.33
CA SER A 88 0.62 -6.40 9.72
C SER A 88 -0.65 -6.85 10.45
N SER A 89 -0.53 -7.23 11.72
CA SER A 89 -1.67 -7.55 12.59
C SER A 89 -2.22 -6.33 13.32
N ASP A 90 -1.40 -5.30 13.55
CA ASP A 90 -1.74 -4.12 14.34
C ASP A 90 -1.95 -2.85 13.50
N GLY A 91 -1.50 -2.85 12.24
CA GLY A 91 -1.50 -1.68 11.38
C GLY A 91 -0.41 -0.66 11.71
N LEU A 92 0.47 -0.97 12.66
CA LEU A 92 1.55 -0.08 13.09
C LEU A 92 2.90 -0.53 12.53
N SER A 93 3.16 -1.84 12.49
CA SER A 93 4.41 -2.40 11.98
C SER A 93 4.16 -3.52 10.99
N PHE A 94 4.83 -3.48 9.85
CA PHE A 94 4.64 -4.43 8.76
C PHE A 94 5.89 -5.27 8.51
N THR A 95 5.67 -6.52 8.10
CA THR A 95 6.71 -7.45 7.66
C THR A 95 6.54 -7.78 6.19
N LYS A 96 7.65 -7.86 5.45
CA LYS A 96 7.63 -8.29 4.03
C LYS A 96 7.29 -9.77 3.99
N ILE A 97 6.25 -10.15 3.24
CA ILE A 97 5.82 -11.54 3.15
C ILE A 97 6.01 -12.14 1.75
N ALA A 98 6.02 -11.33 0.69
CA ALA A 98 6.23 -11.84 -0.66
C ALA A 98 6.73 -10.78 -1.65
N GLU A 99 7.25 -11.26 -2.78
CA GLU A 99 7.48 -10.47 -3.99
C GLU A 99 6.70 -11.12 -5.13
N ILE A 100 5.86 -10.33 -5.80
CA ILE A 100 5.06 -10.76 -6.93
C ILE A 100 5.81 -10.31 -8.17
N ARG A 101 6.25 -11.28 -8.98
CA ARG A 101 7.07 -11.05 -10.19
C ARG A 101 6.40 -11.53 -11.47
N ASP A 102 5.50 -12.51 -11.34
CA ASP A 102 4.84 -13.13 -12.48
C ASP A 102 3.65 -12.30 -12.95
N ASN A 103 3.37 -12.37 -14.26
CA ASN A 103 2.22 -11.74 -14.91
C ASN A 103 2.13 -10.21 -14.77
N LEU A 104 3.25 -9.55 -14.44
CA LEU A 104 3.34 -8.09 -14.40
C LEU A 104 3.79 -7.53 -15.75
N LYS A 105 3.39 -6.29 -16.02
CA LYS A 105 3.92 -5.53 -17.18
C LYS A 105 5.29 -4.97 -16.77
N PRO A 106 6.28 -4.96 -17.69
CA PRO A 106 7.57 -4.36 -17.40
C PRO A 106 7.42 -2.85 -17.17
N TYR A 107 8.39 -2.26 -16.48
CA TYR A 107 8.43 -0.84 -16.12
C TYR A 107 7.25 -0.39 -15.25
N LEU A 108 6.68 -1.29 -14.43
CA LEU A 108 5.60 -0.92 -13.54
C LEU A 108 6.06 0.09 -12.47
N HIS A 109 5.15 0.99 -12.13
CA HIS A 109 5.33 2.05 -11.13
C HIS A 109 3.94 2.47 -10.63
N ASN A 110 3.89 3.13 -9.47
CA ASN A 110 2.65 3.66 -8.90
C ASN A 110 1.52 2.62 -8.85
N CYS A 111 1.59 1.68 -7.92
CA CYS A 111 0.57 0.66 -7.76
C CYS A 111 -0.41 0.99 -6.63
N GLY A 112 -1.64 0.52 -6.78
CA GLY A 112 -2.65 0.47 -5.73
C GLY A 112 -3.48 -0.78 -5.88
N TRP A 113 -4.30 -1.07 -4.89
CA TRP A 113 -5.28 -2.15 -4.99
C TRP A 113 -6.63 -1.70 -4.48
N SER A 114 -7.69 -2.24 -5.06
CA SER A 114 -9.04 -1.81 -4.76
C SER A 114 -9.41 -2.08 -3.30
N GLY A 115 -10.30 -1.24 -2.80
CA GLY A 115 -10.94 -1.42 -1.50
C GLY A 115 -12.26 -0.66 -1.48
N ASP A 116 -13.02 -0.82 -0.41
CA ASP A 116 -14.22 -0.04 -0.16
C ASP A 116 -13.90 1.34 0.44
N GLU A 117 -14.94 2.09 0.81
CA GLU A 117 -14.85 3.42 1.42
C GLU A 117 -14.08 3.46 2.74
N ASN A 118 -13.95 2.32 3.43
CA ASN A 118 -13.20 2.18 4.67
C ASN A 118 -11.75 1.73 4.42
N GLY A 119 -11.36 1.55 3.15
CA GLY A 119 -10.06 0.99 2.79
C GLY A 119 -9.98 -0.52 3.00
N HIS A 120 -11.11 -1.23 3.03
CA HIS A 120 -11.15 -2.67 3.25
C HIS A 120 -11.22 -3.44 1.93
N ILE A 121 -10.53 -4.58 1.88
CA ILE A 121 -10.66 -5.57 0.82
C ILE A 121 -11.76 -6.54 1.21
N SER A 122 -12.71 -6.76 0.29
CA SER A 122 -13.78 -7.73 0.44
C SER A 122 -13.59 -8.89 -0.55
N PRO A 123 -13.28 -10.13 -0.09
CA PRO A 123 -13.10 -11.29 -0.98
C PRO A 123 -14.34 -11.69 -1.77
N VAL A 124 -15.54 -11.31 -1.31
CA VAL A 124 -16.81 -11.62 -2.01
C VAL A 124 -17.13 -10.64 -3.16
N LYS A 125 -16.27 -9.64 -3.38
CA LYS A 125 -16.36 -8.70 -4.50
C LYS A 125 -15.10 -8.86 -5.36
N GLN A 126 -15.19 -8.67 -6.68
CA GLN A 126 -14.00 -8.67 -7.52
C GLN A 126 -13.09 -7.50 -7.13
N GLN A 127 -11.85 -7.83 -6.77
CA GLN A 127 -10.82 -6.85 -6.43
C GLN A 127 -9.78 -6.77 -7.54
N TYR A 128 -9.04 -5.67 -7.61
CA TYR A 128 -8.04 -5.44 -8.62
C TYR A 128 -6.75 -4.89 -8.00
N LEU A 129 -5.62 -5.39 -8.50
CA LEU A 129 -4.33 -4.71 -8.41
C LEU A 129 -4.21 -3.83 -9.65
N SER A 130 -3.95 -2.54 -9.48
CA SER A 130 -3.68 -1.62 -10.58
C SER A 130 -2.32 -0.96 -10.44
N TYR A 131 -1.71 -0.64 -11.58
CA TYR A 131 -0.45 0.08 -11.61
C TYR A 131 -0.24 0.77 -12.96
N ALA A 132 0.58 1.82 -12.96
CA ALA A 132 1.08 2.43 -14.18
C ALA A 132 2.26 1.63 -14.75
N TYR A 133 2.48 1.67 -16.06
CA TYR A 133 3.60 0.99 -16.71
C TYR A 133 4.12 1.72 -17.95
N GLY A 134 5.39 1.47 -18.27
CA GLY A 134 6.08 2.05 -19.41
C GLY A 134 7.38 2.75 -19.00
N PRO A 135 8.32 2.94 -19.95
CA PRO A 135 9.66 3.43 -19.63
C PRO A 135 9.72 4.94 -19.36
N HIS A 136 8.63 5.68 -19.60
CA HIS A 136 8.59 7.13 -19.49
C HIS A 136 7.72 7.57 -18.31
N TRP A 137 8.30 8.39 -17.43
CA TRP A 137 7.57 9.03 -16.34
C TRP A 137 6.46 9.95 -16.89
N ALA A 138 5.38 10.09 -16.12
CA ALA A 138 4.19 10.87 -16.47
C ALA A 138 3.45 10.38 -17.73
N ASN A 139 3.69 9.14 -18.15
CA ASN A 139 2.90 8.44 -19.16
C ASN A 139 2.13 7.28 -18.51
N TRP A 140 0.85 7.51 -18.24
CA TRP A 140 0.05 6.68 -17.33
C TRP A 140 -0.69 5.53 -18.03
N ASN A 141 0.02 4.72 -18.82
CA ASN A 141 -0.57 3.45 -19.26
C ASN A 141 -0.89 2.62 -18.02
N THR A 142 -2.13 2.19 -17.88
CA THR A 142 -2.61 1.56 -16.64
C THR A 142 -3.00 0.11 -16.92
N ALA A 143 -2.46 -0.81 -16.12
CA ALA A 143 -2.89 -2.19 -16.10
C ALA A 143 -3.79 -2.45 -14.88
N TRP A 144 -4.78 -3.33 -15.06
CA TRP A 144 -5.66 -3.81 -14.00
C TRP A 144 -5.64 -5.33 -14.01
N HIS A 145 -5.31 -5.92 -12.87
CA HIS A 145 -5.25 -7.37 -12.68
C HIS A 145 -6.30 -7.79 -11.68
N PRO A 146 -7.23 -8.68 -12.04
CA PRO A 146 -8.17 -9.24 -11.08
C PRO A 146 -7.41 -10.04 -10.02
N ILE A 147 -7.77 -9.84 -8.76
CA ILE A 147 -7.24 -10.61 -7.63
C ILE A 147 -8.19 -11.78 -7.36
N THR A 148 -7.61 -12.97 -7.23
CA THR A 148 -8.32 -14.16 -6.76
C THR A 148 -7.90 -14.45 -5.32
N PHE A 149 -8.87 -14.69 -4.45
CA PHE A 149 -8.63 -15.13 -3.08
C PHE A 149 -8.81 -16.64 -3.01
N GLN A 150 -7.93 -17.31 -2.28
CA GLN A 150 -8.03 -18.74 -1.96
C GLN A 150 -8.57 -18.91 -0.55
#